data_AF-A0A9P7K6I4-F1
#
_entry.id   AF-A0A9P7K6I4-F1
#
_cell.length_a   1.000
_cell.length_b   1.000
_cell.length_c   1.000
_cell.angle_alpha   90.00
_cell.angle_beta   90.00
_cell.angle_gamma   90.00
#
_symmetry.space_group_name_H-M   'P 1'
#
loop_
_entity.id
_entity.type
_entity.pdbx_description
1 polymer ?
#
loop_
_entity_poly.entity_id
_entity_poly.type
_entity_poly.pdbx_seq_one_letter_code
_entity_poly.pdbx_strand_id
1 'polypeptide(L)'
;MSLHRSIIRQGTSIIDKQDIKTMRNYRVAILSQGPDLALFSHPSVLSRLAQWLVDALRDRVPANGTRGKRKSLPVVVACLNESAETYMIVGVTAALDFGDVRKNDFGVSFLEAKLKCNTTARYTSFDASVLEIPQKDLKTFIDALTEGPENH
;
A
#
# COMPACT_ATOMS: atom_id res chain seq x y z
N MET A 1 15.26 -15.50 -13.74
CA MET A 1 14.28 -15.92 -12.72
C MET A 1 14.64 -15.33 -11.34
N SER A 2 14.42 -14.04 -11.10
CA SER A 2 14.78 -13.41 -9.79
C SER A 2 13.63 -12.61 -9.16
N LEU A 3 12.85 -11.86 -9.96
CA LEU A 3 11.85 -10.93 -9.45
C LEU A 3 10.75 -11.58 -8.60
N HIS A 4 10.15 -12.67 -9.08
CA HIS A 4 9.08 -13.36 -8.35
C HIS A 4 9.58 -13.94 -7.01
N ARG A 5 10.82 -14.44 -6.99
CA ARG A 5 11.47 -14.92 -5.76
C ARG A 5 11.69 -13.79 -4.77
N SER A 6 12.14 -12.62 -5.24
CA SER A 6 12.27 -11.41 -4.41
C SER A 6 10.94 -10.95 -3.84
N ILE A 7 9.86 -10.96 -4.63
CA ILE A 7 8.50 -10.62 -4.18
C ILE A 7 8.04 -11.57 -3.07
N ILE A 8 8.15 -12.88 -3.28
CA ILE A 8 7.74 -13.88 -2.27
C ILE A 8 8.58 -13.72 -1.01
N ARG A 9 9.91 -13.59 -1.13
CA ARG A 9 10.80 -13.42 0.01
C ARG A 9 10.48 -12.16 0.82
N GLN A 10 10.29 -11.03 0.14
CA GLN A 10 9.97 -9.77 0.81
C GLN A 10 8.58 -9.83 1.43
N GLY A 11 7.59 -10.34 0.69
CA GLY A 11 6.21 -10.46 1.16
C GLY A 11 6.08 -11.37 2.38
N THR A 12 6.72 -12.54 2.37
CA THR A 12 6.81 -13.42 3.54
C THR A 12 7.49 -12.73 4.72
N SER A 13 8.62 -12.05 4.50
CA SER A 13 9.29 -11.30 5.57
C SER A 13 8.41 -10.21 6.18
N ILE A 14 7.66 -9.44 5.38
CA ILE A 14 6.76 -8.38 5.87
C ILE A 14 5.68 -8.99 6.77
N ILE A 15 5.14 -10.12 6.33
CA ILE A 15 4.07 -10.81 7.01
C ILE A 15 4.56 -11.46 8.31
N ASP A 16 5.73 -12.11 8.30
CA ASP A 16 6.30 -12.81 9.45
C ASP A 16 6.74 -11.83 10.55
N LYS A 17 7.26 -10.65 10.15
CA LYS A 17 7.60 -9.56 11.08
C LYS A 17 6.38 -8.82 11.63
N GLN A 18 5.18 -9.09 11.10
CA GLN A 18 3.97 -8.33 11.39
C GLN A 18 4.11 -6.82 11.08
N ASP A 19 4.89 -6.48 10.06
CA ASP A 19 5.17 -5.09 9.65
C ASP A 19 3.95 -4.40 8.98
N ILE A 20 2.81 -5.09 8.92
CA ILE A 20 1.56 -4.60 8.35
C ILE A 20 0.71 -4.00 9.46
N LYS A 21 0.61 -2.68 9.47
CA LYS A 21 -0.23 -1.95 10.41
C LYS A 21 -1.66 -1.85 9.90
N THR A 22 -2.61 -2.33 10.69
CA THR A 22 -4.04 -2.15 10.39
C THR A 22 -4.50 -0.82 10.96
N MET A 23 -4.82 0.11 10.08
CA MET A 23 -5.44 1.40 10.38
C MET A 23 -6.95 1.33 10.13
N ARG A 24 -7.70 2.37 10.47
CA ARG A 24 -9.18 2.39 10.45
C ARG A 24 -9.77 1.85 9.15
N ASN A 25 -9.27 2.34 8.01
CA ASN A 25 -9.77 2.00 6.68
C ASN A 25 -8.73 1.31 5.78
N TYR A 26 -7.47 1.21 6.22
CA TYR A 26 -6.35 0.76 5.37
C TYR A 26 -5.42 -0.20 6.11
N ARG A 27 -4.78 -1.09 5.37
CA ARG A 27 -3.58 -1.81 5.84
C ARG A 27 -2.36 -1.15 5.24
N VAL A 28 -1.39 -0.77 6.07
CA VAL A 28 -0.20 -0.03 5.65
C VAL A 28 1.04 -0.89 5.91
N ALA A 29 1.87 -1.06 4.89
CA ALA A 29 3.20 -1.67 4.99
C ALA A 29 4.26 -0.68 4.52
N ILE A 30 5.31 -0.47 5.32
CA ILE A 30 6.39 0.47 5.01
C ILE A 30 7.69 -0.32 4.91
N LEU A 31 8.31 -0.29 3.73
CA LEU A 31 9.61 -0.86 3.46
C LEU A 31 10.65 0.25 3.51
N SER A 32 11.44 0.29 4.58
CA SER A 32 12.52 1.25 4.76
C SER A 32 13.92 0.61 4.67
N GLN A 33 14.03 -0.72 4.76
CA GLN A 33 15.30 -1.45 4.76
C GLN A 33 15.14 -2.81 4.09
N GLY A 34 16.19 -3.30 3.43
CA GLY A 34 16.26 -4.65 2.90
C GLY A 34 17.18 -4.79 1.68
N PRO A 35 17.63 -6.01 1.35
CA PRO A 35 18.54 -6.26 0.24
C PRO A 35 17.94 -5.95 -1.14
N ASP A 36 16.61 -6.01 -1.27
CA ASP A 36 15.88 -5.77 -2.52
C ASP A 36 15.18 -4.40 -2.53
N LEU A 37 15.49 -3.50 -1.58
CA LEU A 37 14.79 -2.21 -1.42
C LEU A 37 14.81 -1.39 -2.72
N ALA A 38 15.98 -1.27 -3.36
CA ALA A 38 16.13 -0.55 -4.62
C ALA A 38 15.28 -1.12 -5.77
N LEU A 39 14.99 -2.43 -5.76
CA LEU A 39 14.09 -3.06 -6.74
C LEU A 39 12.63 -2.64 -6.50
N PHE A 40 12.22 -2.56 -5.24
CA PHE A 40 10.87 -2.17 -4.83
C PHE A 40 10.63 -0.65 -4.91
N SER A 41 11.67 0.17 -5.04
CA SER A 41 11.52 1.60 -5.33
C SER A 41 10.92 1.86 -6.72
N HIS A 42 10.94 0.87 -7.62
CA HIS A 42 10.31 0.99 -8.94
C HIS A 42 8.80 0.71 -8.87
N PRO A 43 7.93 1.59 -9.40
CA PRO A 43 6.48 1.52 -9.20
C PRO A 43 5.88 0.18 -9.65
N SER A 44 6.27 -0.34 -10.82
CA SER A 44 5.69 -1.59 -11.35
C SER A 44 6.03 -2.82 -10.51
N VAL A 45 7.18 -2.82 -9.83
CA VAL A 45 7.61 -3.91 -8.95
C VAL A 45 6.89 -3.81 -7.61
N LEU A 46 6.76 -2.58 -7.08
CA LEU A 46 6.02 -2.33 -5.85
C LEU A 46 4.55 -2.69 -5.97
N SER A 47 3.90 -2.37 -7.10
CA SER A 47 2.52 -2.76 -7.37
C SER A 47 2.33 -4.27 -7.37
N ARG A 48 3.28 -5.03 -7.92
CA ARG A 48 3.24 -6.50 -7.90
C ARG A 48 3.38 -7.05 -6.47
N LEU A 49 4.25 -6.46 -5.65
CA LEU A 49 4.36 -6.82 -4.25
C LEU A 49 3.07 -6.51 -3.49
N ALA A 50 2.47 -5.34 -3.72
CA ALA A 50 1.23 -4.92 -3.07
C ALA A 50 0.05 -5.84 -3.45
N GLN A 51 -0.07 -6.22 -4.73
CA GLN A 51 -1.06 -7.21 -5.18
C GLN A 51 -0.84 -8.57 -4.52
N TRP A 52 0.41 -9.06 -4.48
CA TRP A 52 0.73 -10.31 -3.80
C TRP A 52 0.39 -10.28 -2.31
N LEU A 53 0.63 -9.15 -1.63
CA LEU A 53 0.26 -8.97 -0.23
C LEU A 53 -1.26 -9.01 -0.02
N VAL A 54 -2.05 -8.41 -0.92
CA VAL A 54 -3.51 -8.50 -0.87
C VAL A 54 -3.97 -9.95 -0.93
N ASP A 55 -3.42 -10.74 -1.85
CA ASP A 55 -3.77 -12.16 -2.01
C ASP A 55 -3.33 -12.97 -0.78
N ALA A 56 -2.08 -12.83 -0.35
CA ALA A 56 -1.53 -13.57 0.80
C ALA A 56 -2.25 -13.24 2.12
N LEU A 57 -2.74 -12.00 2.28
CA LEU A 57 -3.49 -11.58 3.44
C LEU A 57 -4.97 -12.01 3.41
N ARG A 58 -5.52 -12.29 2.23
CA ARG A 58 -6.86 -12.86 2.08
C ARG A 58 -6.91 -14.27 2.67
N ASP A 59 -5.89 -15.07 2.41
CA ASP A 59 -5.79 -16.47 2.86
C ASP A 59 -5.61 -16.61 4.38
N ARG A 60 -5.17 -15.55 5.07
CA ARG A 60 -4.99 -15.54 6.53
C ARG A 60 -6.26 -15.25 7.32
N VAL A 61 -7.37 -14.88 6.68
CA VAL A 61 -8.64 -14.69 7.37
C VAL A 61 -9.30 -16.06 7.55
N PRO A 62 -9.52 -16.55 8.79
CA PRO A 62 -10.06 -17.89 9.00
C PRO A 62 -11.42 -18.06 8.31
N ALA A 63 -11.56 -19.15 7.55
CA ALA A 63 -12.80 -19.52 6.87
C ALA A 63 -14.01 -19.58 7.81
N ASN A 64 -13.76 -19.76 9.11
CA ASN A 64 -14.75 -19.90 10.20
C ASN A 64 -15.33 -18.56 10.71
N GLY A 65 -14.83 -17.42 10.24
CA GLY A 65 -15.49 -16.13 10.49
C GLY A 65 -16.79 -16.04 9.69
N THR A 66 -17.90 -15.74 10.35
CA THR A 66 -19.20 -15.52 9.69
C THR A 66 -19.02 -14.64 8.45
N ARG A 67 -19.50 -15.13 7.29
CA ARG A 67 -19.30 -14.55 5.93
C ARG A 67 -19.50 -13.02 5.85
N GLY A 68 -20.27 -12.41 6.76
CA GLY A 68 -20.54 -10.96 6.82
C GLY A 68 -19.49 -10.08 7.51
N LYS A 69 -18.43 -10.62 8.14
CA LYS A 69 -17.39 -9.81 8.85
C LYS A 69 -16.03 -9.74 8.15
N ARG A 70 -15.89 -10.30 6.94
CA ARG A 70 -14.66 -10.17 6.16
C ARG A 70 -14.56 -8.75 5.62
N LYS A 71 -13.90 -7.84 6.34
CA LYS A 71 -13.55 -6.53 5.79
C LYS A 71 -12.25 -6.67 5.01
N SER A 72 -12.36 -6.73 3.69
CA SER A 72 -11.19 -6.54 2.84
C SER A 72 -10.84 -5.06 2.89
N LEU A 73 -9.75 -4.76 3.58
CA LEU A 73 -9.23 -3.41 3.69
C LEU A 73 -8.24 -3.19 2.54
N PRO A 74 -8.34 -2.08 1.80
CA PRO A 74 -7.33 -1.69 0.83
C PRO A 74 -5.93 -1.65 1.46
N VAL A 75 -4.92 -2.04 0.69
CA VAL A 75 -3.53 -2.11 1.13
C VAL A 75 -2.75 -0.94 0.54
N VAL A 76 -1.99 -0.25 1.37
CA VAL A 76 -1.03 0.79 0.99
C VAL A 76 0.36 0.27 1.28
N VAL A 77 1.22 0.26 0.28
CA VAL A 77 2.63 -0.11 0.42
C VAL A 77 3.49 1.10 0.08
N ALA A 78 4.38 1.46 0.99
CA ALA A 78 5.37 2.51 0.80
C ALA A 78 6.77 1.91 0.79
N CYS A 79 7.62 2.29 -0.17
CA CYS A 79 9.00 1.84 -0.27
C CYS A 79 9.95 3.03 -0.33
N LEU A 80 10.98 3.04 0.52
CA LEU A 80 12.02 4.06 0.53
C LEU A 80 12.94 3.93 -0.68
N ASN A 81 13.14 5.02 -1.38
CA ASN A 81 14.21 5.21 -2.35
C ASN A 81 15.33 6.02 -1.69
N GLU A 82 16.36 5.33 -1.20
CA GLU A 82 17.48 5.94 -0.46
C GLU A 82 18.23 6.99 -1.30
N SER A 83 18.39 6.76 -2.61
CA SER A 83 19.13 7.68 -3.48
C SER A 83 18.41 8.99 -3.73
N ALA A 84 17.08 9.01 -3.63
CA ALA A 84 16.25 10.18 -3.91
C ALA A 84 15.62 10.79 -2.65
N GLU A 85 15.80 10.15 -1.49
CA GLU A 85 15.15 10.52 -0.21
C GLU A 85 13.62 10.64 -0.34
N THR A 86 13.02 9.78 -1.16
CA THR A 86 11.58 9.73 -1.45
C THR A 86 10.98 8.38 -1.08
N TYR A 87 9.68 8.35 -0.85
CA TYR A 87 8.90 7.11 -0.77
C TYR A 87 8.04 6.95 -2.01
N MET A 88 8.17 5.81 -2.67
CA MET A 88 7.20 5.31 -3.64
C MET A 88 6.01 4.72 -2.89
N ILE A 89 4.80 5.19 -3.16
CA ILE A 89 3.56 4.76 -2.52
C ILE A 89 2.65 4.13 -3.57
N VAL A 90 2.15 2.95 -3.26
CA VAL A 90 1.15 2.25 -4.08
C VAL A 90 -0.04 1.86 -3.22
N GLY A 91 -1.23 2.26 -3.65
CA GLY A 91 -2.51 1.79 -3.11
C GLY A 91 -3.12 0.70 -3.98
N VAL A 92 -3.46 -0.44 -3.38
CA VAL A 92 -4.15 -1.56 -4.06
C VAL A 92 -5.45 -1.86 -3.36
N THR A 93 -6.56 -1.80 -4.11
CA THR A 93 -7.86 -2.22 -3.60
C THR A 93 -7.86 -3.72 -3.40
N ALA A 94 -8.37 -4.15 -2.27
CA ALA A 94 -8.55 -5.56 -1.98
C ALA A 94 -10.04 -5.89 -2.19
N ALA A 95 -10.38 -6.54 -3.30
CA ALA A 95 -11.69 -7.17 -3.48
C ALA A 95 -11.81 -8.37 -2.51
N LEU A 96 -13.01 -8.72 -2.06
CA LEU A 96 -13.19 -9.91 -1.21
C LEU A 96 -13.29 -11.20 -2.02
N ASP A 97 -13.99 -11.10 -3.14
CA ASP A 97 -14.35 -12.23 -3.99
C ASP A 97 -13.88 -12.00 -5.42
N PHE A 98 -13.63 -13.10 -6.14
CA PHE A 98 -13.27 -13.06 -7.55
C PHE A 98 -14.47 -12.54 -8.35
N GLY A 99 -14.32 -11.38 -8.99
CA GLY A 99 -15.40 -10.69 -9.73
C GLY A 99 -16.04 -9.50 -9.00
N ASP A 100 -15.67 -9.25 -7.74
CA ASP A 100 -16.11 -8.04 -7.03
C ASP A 100 -15.31 -6.81 -7.52
N VAL A 101 -15.98 -5.89 -8.21
CA VAL A 101 -15.38 -4.66 -8.73
C VAL A 101 -15.57 -3.55 -7.71
N ARG A 102 -14.55 -3.35 -6.86
CA ARG A 102 -14.47 -2.14 -6.05
C ARG A 102 -13.84 -1.01 -6.83
N LYS A 103 -14.46 0.16 -6.78
CA LYS A 103 -13.85 1.39 -7.29
C LYS A 103 -12.55 1.64 -6.53
N ASN A 104 -11.52 2.00 -7.29
CA ASN A 104 -10.25 2.40 -6.71
C ASN A 104 -10.35 3.84 -6.21
N ASP A 105 -10.72 4.00 -4.94
CA ASP A 105 -10.86 5.32 -4.33
C ASP A 105 -9.49 5.93 -3.95
N PHE A 106 -8.38 5.19 -4.12
CA PHE A 106 -7.05 5.72 -3.81
C PHE A 106 -6.71 6.95 -4.63
N GLY A 107 -7.19 7.07 -5.87
CA GLY A 107 -6.95 8.28 -6.65
C GLY A 107 -7.49 9.54 -5.96
N VAL A 108 -8.70 9.48 -5.40
CA VAL A 108 -9.30 10.60 -4.68
C VAL A 108 -8.65 10.76 -3.30
N SER A 109 -8.51 9.67 -2.53
CA SER A 109 -7.94 9.73 -1.19
C SER A 109 -6.48 10.20 -1.17
N PHE A 110 -5.68 9.84 -2.17
CA PHE A 110 -4.30 10.30 -2.29
C PHE A 110 -4.23 11.78 -2.70
N LEU A 111 -5.13 12.24 -3.57
CA LEU A 111 -5.25 13.65 -3.91
C LEU A 111 -5.62 14.48 -2.67
N GLU A 112 -6.60 14.05 -1.88
CA GLU A 112 -7.00 14.71 -0.64
C GLU A 112 -5.88 14.72 0.40
N ALA A 113 -5.21 13.58 0.63
CA ALA A 113 -4.08 13.49 1.54
C ALA A 113 -2.93 14.42 1.09
N LYS A 114 -2.64 14.48 -0.22
CA LYS A 114 -1.65 15.41 -0.78
C LYS A 114 -2.02 16.87 -0.48
N LEU A 115 -3.28 17.25 -0.67
CA LEU A 115 -3.77 18.61 -0.41
C LEU A 115 -3.66 18.96 1.07
N LYS A 116 -4.02 18.04 1.97
CA LYS A 116 -3.89 18.24 3.43
C LYS A 116 -2.44 18.39 3.89
N CYS A 117 -1.52 17.61 3.31
CA CYS A 117 -0.11 17.63 3.70
C CYS A 117 0.72 18.71 3.00
N ASN A 118 0.15 19.43 2.02
CA ASN A 118 0.86 20.38 1.17
C ASN A 118 2.20 19.84 0.62
N THR A 119 2.22 18.55 0.25
CA THR A 119 3.44 17.86 -0.18
C THR A 119 3.56 17.82 -1.71
N THR A 120 4.80 17.86 -2.21
CA THR A 120 5.10 17.71 -3.63
C THR A 120 5.05 16.24 -4.04
N ALA A 121 3.84 15.70 -4.19
CA ALA A 121 3.67 14.35 -4.71
C ALA A 121 3.81 14.31 -6.25
N ARG A 122 4.66 13.40 -6.75
CA ARG A 122 4.84 13.10 -8.18
C ARG A 122 4.07 11.83 -8.53
N TYR A 123 3.13 11.94 -9.46
CA TYR A 123 2.45 10.78 -10.03
C TYR A 123 3.35 10.11 -11.07
N THR A 124 3.58 8.81 -10.92
CA THR A 124 4.49 8.04 -11.80
C THR A 124 3.73 7.16 -12.79
N SER A 125 2.41 7.08 -12.66
CA SER A 125 1.51 6.30 -13.50
C SER A 125 0.29 7.14 -13.89
N PHE A 126 -0.43 6.71 -14.92
CA PHE A 126 -1.77 7.22 -15.25
C PHE A 126 -2.79 6.85 -14.17
N ASP A 127 -2.51 5.80 -13.40
CA ASP A 127 -3.29 5.44 -12.23
C ASP A 127 -2.83 6.29 -11.03
N ALA A 128 -3.74 7.12 -10.51
CA ALA A 128 -3.51 7.97 -9.34
C ALA A 128 -3.30 7.17 -8.03
N SER A 129 -3.40 5.84 -8.08
CA SER A 129 -3.03 4.93 -6.99
C SER A 129 -1.51 4.80 -6.76
N VAL A 130 -0.68 5.39 -7.62
CA VAL A 130 0.78 5.35 -7.50
C VAL A 130 1.36 6.76 -7.51
N LEU A 131 2.09 7.09 -6.45
CA LEU A 131 2.73 8.38 -6.32
C LEU A 131 4.04 8.29 -5.54
N GLU A 132 4.83 9.35 -5.61
CA GLU A 132 6.08 9.48 -4.91
C GLU A 132 6.10 10.77 -4.10
N ILE A 133 6.50 10.69 -2.82
CA ILE A 133 6.58 11.85 -1.92
C ILE A 133 7.95 11.93 -1.25
N PRO A 134 8.37 13.12 -0.77
CA PRO A 134 9.55 13.25 0.09
C PRO A 134 9.42 12.41 1.37
N GLN A 135 10.55 11.84 1.83
CA GLN A 135 10.60 11.02 3.05
C GLN A 135 10.07 11.73 4.29
N LYS A 136 10.36 13.02 4.43
CA LYS A 136 9.89 13.85 5.55
C LYS A 136 8.35 13.94 5.66
N ASP A 137 7.64 13.74 4.55
CA ASP A 137 6.19 13.94 4.48
C ASP A 137 5.39 12.63 4.64
N LEU A 138 6.08 11.48 4.70
CA LEU A 138 5.42 10.16 4.75
C LEU A 138 4.48 10.01 5.93
N LYS A 139 4.93 10.39 7.13
CA LYS A 139 4.12 10.23 8.34
C LYS A 139 2.82 11.04 8.24
N THR A 140 2.95 12.33 7.92
CA THR A 140 1.82 13.25 7.74
C THR A 140 0.87 12.75 6.65
N PHE A 141 1.40 12.22 5.55
CA PHE A 141 0.61 11.66 4.45
C PHE A 141 -0.21 10.43 4.88
N ILE A 142 0.40 9.48 5.59
CA ILE A 142 -0.30 8.30 6.10
C ILE A 142 -1.36 8.70 7.14
N ASP A 143 -1.03 9.63 8.03
CA ASP A 143 -1.98 10.13 9.03
C ASP A 143 -3.20 10.77 8.35
N ALA A 144 -2.97 11.69 7.40
CA ALA A 144 -4.03 12.37 6.63
C ALA A 144 -4.89 11.39 5.79
N LEU A 145 -4.29 10.32 5.27
CA LEU A 145 -4.99 9.26 4.56
C LEU A 145 -5.93 8.47 5.49
N THR A 146 -5.54 8.26 6.75
CA THR A 146 -6.31 7.46 7.71
C THR A 146 -7.43 8.23 8.42
N GLU A 147 -7.35 9.55 8.47
CA GLU A 147 -8.38 10.41 9.07
C GLU A 147 -9.71 10.36 8.31
N GLY A 148 -9.70 10.00 7.02
CA GLY A 148 -10.89 9.96 6.17
C GLY A 148 -11.43 11.36 5.84
N PRO A 149 -12.44 11.46 4.96
CA PRO A 149 -13.20 12.70 4.84
C PRO A 149 -13.94 12.93 6.16
N GLU A 150 -13.78 14.12 6.75
CA GLU A 150 -14.67 14.53 7.84
C GLU A 150 -16.10 14.46 7.30
N ASN A 151 -16.94 13.63 7.91
CA ASN A 151 -18.36 13.61 7.58
C ASN A 151 -18.93 14.98 7.93
N HIS A 152 -19.22 15.81 6.92
CA HIS A 152 -20.05 17.00 7.03
C HIS A 152 -21.44 16.69 6.50
#